data_AF-A0A2U9AXE3-F1
#
_entry.id   AF-A0A2U9AXE3-F1
#
_cell.length_a   1.000
_cell.length_b   1.000
_cell.length_c   1.000
_cell.angle_alpha   90.00
_cell.angle_beta   90.00
_cell.angle_gamma   90.00
#
_symmetry.space_group_name_H-M   'P 1'
#
loop_
_entity.id
_entity.type
_entity.pdbx_description
1 polymer ?
#
loop_
_entity_poly.entity_id
_entity_poly.type
_entity_poly.pdbx_seq_one_letter_code
_entity_poly.pdbx_strand_id
1 'polypeptide(L)'
;MSLCEVPTPSQELVEKYDSMKAVFFKRLLTAYSKLQLAVAPLVEKIGESERGQTAKTYMEDLQAKPEFQAVVKVATGLGEEAGPLVDKARQSTLGLYEHYMRPYVGDYLSDAIDNIKVYLNMVLPAE
;
A
#
# COMPACT_ATOMS: atom_id res chain seq x y z
N MET A 1 -30.57 17.76 7.92
CA MET A 1 -29.31 17.24 7.36
C MET A 1 -29.50 15.74 7.19
N SER A 2 -29.61 15.27 5.95
CA SER A 2 -29.81 13.85 5.63
C SER A 2 -28.52 13.08 5.92
N LEU A 3 -28.63 11.88 6.50
CA LEU A 3 -27.51 10.93 6.70
C LEU A 3 -26.84 10.48 5.38
N CYS A 4 -27.31 10.97 4.23
CA CYS A 4 -26.83 10.62 2.90
C CYS A 4 -25.87 11.65 2.27
N GLU A 5 -25.63 12.80 2.91
CA GLU A 5 -24.73 13.82 2.36
C GLU A 5 -23.35 13.65 2.97
N VAL A 6 -22.50 12.89 2.27
CA VAL A 6 -21.11 12.69 2.66
C VAL A 6 -20.38 14.03 2.55
N PRO A 7 -19.77 14.54 3.64
CA PRO A 7 -19.03 15.79 3.60
C PRO A 7 -17.94 15.72 2.53
N THR A 8 -17.73 16.80 1.78
CA THR A 8 -16.60 16.89 0.85
C THR A 8 -15.35 17.31 1.64
N PRO A 9 -14.22 16.60 1.52
CA PRO A 9 -13.00 16.99 2.21
C PRO A 9 -12.40 18.27 1.62
N SER A 10 -11.65 18.99 2.44
CA SER A 10 -10.85 20.13 2.03
C SER A 10 -9.68 19.69 1.16
N GLN A 11 -9.28 20.58 0.26
CA GLN A 11 -8.12 20.37 -0.60
C GLN A 11 -6.83 20.16 0.21
N GLU A 12 -6.68 20.88 1.33
CA GLU A 12 -5.55 20.72 2.26
C GLU A 12 -5.46 19.28 2.81
N LEU A 13 -6.59 18.68 3.21
CA LEU A 13 -6.59 17.32 3.73
C LEU A 13 -6.27 16.29 2.64
N VAL A 14 -6.79 16.50 1.43
CA VAL A 14 -6.49 15.64 0.27
C VAL A 14 -4.99 15.68 -0.04
N GLU A 15 -4.39 16.87 -0.11
CA GLU A 15 -2.96 17.04 -0.36
C GLU A 15 -2.10 16.43 0.74
N LYS A 16 -2.51 16.61 2.02
CA LYS A 16 -1.85 15.97 3.16
C LYS A 16 -1.87 14.45 3.02
N TYR A 17 -3.02 13.86 2.69
CA TYR A 17 -3.15 12.43 2.44
C TYR A 17 -2.27 11.96 1.29
N ASP A 18 -2.31 12.62 0.13
CA ASP A 18 -1.56 12.20 -1.06
C ASP A 18 -0.05 12.29 -0.83
N SER A 19 0.43 13.32 -0.12
CA SER A 19 1.82 13.44 0.31
C SER A 19 2.25 12.27 1.22
N MET A 20 1.46 11.97 2.25
CA MET A 20 1.75 10.86 3.17
C MET A 20 1.70 9.50 2.47
N LYS A 21 0.74 9.31 1.56
CA LYS A 21 0.62 8.12 0.72
C LYS A 21 1.86 7.93 -0.14
N ALA A 22 2.34 8.97 -0.82
CA ALA A 22 3.53 8.89 -1.67
C ALA A 22 4.78 8.48 -0.87
N VAL A 23 5.00 9.08 0.30
CA VAL A 23 6.11 8.71 1.20
C VAL A 23 5.98 7.26 1.67
N PHE A 24 4.77 6.84 2.05
CA PHE A 24 4.53 5.45 2.47
C PHE A 24 4.84 4.45 1.35
N PHE A 25 4.40 4.71 0.12
CA PHE A 25 4.72 3.85 -1.02
C PHE A 25 6.22 3.81 -1.31
N LYS A 26 6.92 4.94 -1.26
CA LYS A 26 8.38 4.96 -1.39
C LYS A 26 9.05 4.08 -0.33
N ARG A 27 8.62 4.20 0.92
CA ARG A 27 9.13 3.33 2.00
C ARG A 27 8.85 1.85 1.73
N LEU A 28 7.65 1.49 1.29
CA LEU A 28 7.35 0.10 0.92
C LEU A 28 8.28 -0.42 -0.19
N LEU A 29 8.54 0.41 -1.21
CA LEU A 29 9.49 0.06 -2.27
C LEU A 29 10.91 -0.10 -1.72
N THR A 30 11.38 0.84 -0.90
CA THR A 30 12.69 0.73 -0.22
C THR A 30 12.78 -0.54 0.62
N ALA A 31 11.72 -0.88 1.37
CA ALA A 31 11.66 -2.07 2.20
C ALA A 31 11.75 -3.33 1.34
N TYR A 32 10.99 -3.36 0.25
CA TYR A 32 10.99 -4.45 -0.72
C TYR A 32 12.37 -4.62 -1.36
N SER A 33 13.00 -3.54 -1.82
CA SER A 33 14.35 -3.58 -2.39
C SER A 33 15.39 -4.07 -1.38
N LYS A 34 15.34 -3.58 -0.13
CA LYS A 34 16.24 -4.06 0.94
C LYS A 34 16.04 -5.54 1.24
N LEU A 35 14.79 -5.99 1.33
CA LEU A 35 14.47 -7.40 1.49
C LEU A 35 15.00 -8.21 0.32
N GLN A 36 14.67 -7.82 -0.91
CA GLN A 36 15.14 -8.49 -2.13
C GLN A 36 16.66 -8.62 -2.15
N LEU A 37 17.41 -7.57 -1.81
CA LEU A 37 18.87 -7.60 -1.73
C LEU A 37 19.38 -8.53 -0.60
N ALA A 38 18.70 -8.55 0.54
CA ALA A 38 19.08 -9.40 1.68
C ALA A 38 18.81 -10.89 1.42
N VAL A 39 17.72 -11.24 0.71
CA VAL A 39 17.41 -12.63 0.32
C VAL A 39 17.99 -13.02 -1.04
N ALA A 40 18.44 -12.11 -1.90
CA ALA A 40 19.06 -12.40 -3.19
C ALA A 40 20.17 -13.48 -3.10
N PRO A 41 21.19 -13.38 -2.22
CA PRO A 41 22.24 -14.39 -2.12
C PRO A 41 21.73 -15.75 -1.58
N LEU A 42 20.61 -15.75 -0.84
CA LEU A 42 19.95 -16.99 -0.40
C LEU A 42 19.14 -17.60 -1.55
N VAL A 43 18.44 -16.78 -2.34
CA VAL A 43 17.68 -17.23 -3.51
C VAL A 43 18.61 -17.75 -4.60
N GLU A 44 19.77 -17.14 -4.82
CA GLU A 44 20.81 -17.64 -5.74
C GLU A 44 21.32 -19.00 -5.27
N LYS A 45 21.73 -19.13 -4.00
CA LYS A 45 22.19 -20.39 -3.42
C LYS A 45 21.12 -21.49 -3.40
N ILE A 46 19.87 -21.13 -3.12
CA ILE A 46 18.74 -22.06 -3.14
C ILE A 46 18.44 -22.45 -4.59
N GLY A 47 18.45 -21.50 -5.54
CA GLY A 47 18.18 -21.73 -6.95
C GLY A 47 19.19 -22.65 -7.65
N GLU A 48 20.43 -22.71 -7.16
CA GLU A 48 21.45 -23.67 -7.58
C GLU A 48 21.30 -25.05 -6.91
N SER A 49 20.57 -25.12 -5.79
CA SER A 49 20.29 -26.38 -5.09
C SER A 49 19.14 -27.15 -5.74
N GLU A 50 19.17 -28.47 -5.61
CA GLU A 50 18.11 -29.38 -6.08
C GLU A 50 16.72 -28.96 -5.54
N ARG A 51 16.66 -28.50 -4.28
CA ARG A 51 15.43 -27.99 -3.65
C ARG A 51 14.89 -26.70 -4.29
N GLY A 52 15.76 -25.80 -4.75
CA GLY A 52 15.30 -24.57 -5.42
C GLY A 52 14.90 -24.79 -6.86
N GLN A 53 15.50 -25.76 -7.55
CA GLN A 53 15.02 -26.19 -8.85
C GLN A 53 13.60 -26.76 -8.74
N THR A 54 13.36 -27.65 -7.77
CA THR A 54 12.01 -28.19 -7.49
C THR A 54 11.01 -27.09 -7.12
N ALA A 55 11.38 -26.15 -6.25
CA ALA A 55 10.51 -25.03 -5.86
C ALA A 55 10.15 -24.12 -7.05
N LYS A 56 11.09 -23.86 -7.98
CA LYS A 56 10.80 -23.11 -9.21
C LYS A 56 9.76 -23.84 -10.07
N THR A 57 9.89 -25.15 -10.27
CA THR A 57 8.94 -25.94 -11.05
C THR A 57 7.53 -25.90 -10.43
N TYR A 58 7.42 -26.00 -9.11
CA TYR A 58 6.13 -25.86 -8.42
C TYR A 58 5.51 -24.45 -8.57
N MET A 59 6.33 -23.40 -8.54
CA MET A 59 5.86 -22.03 -8.78
C MET A 59 5.40 -21.83 -10.23
N GLU A 60 6.14 -22.36 -11.20
CA GLU A 60 5.77 -22.32 -12.62
C GLU A 60 4.45 -23.06 -12.88
N ASP A 61 4.27 -24.24 -12.29
CA ASP A 61 3.02 -24.99 -12.36
C ASP A 61 1.84 -24.22 -11.76
N LEU A 62 2.05 -23.55 -10.62
CA LEU A 62 1.03 -22.71 -9.99
C LEU A 62 0.68 -21.49 -10.84
N GLN A 63 1.66 -20.84 -11.47
CA GLN A 63 1.43 -19.72 -12.39
C GLN A 63 0.71 -20.16 -13.67
N ALA A 64 0.96 -21.38 -14.14
CA ALA A 64 0.29 -21.97 -15.29
C ALA A 64 -1.16 -22.36 -14.99
N LYS A 65 -1.57 -22.47 -13.71
CA LYS A 65 -2.95 -22.82 -13.37
C LYS A 65 -3.92 -21.72 -13.82
N PRO A 66 -4.99 -22.07 -14.56
CA PRO A 66 -5.98 -21.12 -15.02
C PRO A 66 -6.72 -20.43 -13.86
N GLU A 67 -6.87 -21.10 -12.72
CA GLU A 67 -7.46 -20.54 -11.49
C GLU A 67 -6.62 -19.39 -10.95
N PHE A 68 -5.29 -19.56 -10.91
CA PHE A 68 -4.38 -18.52 -10.45
C PHE A 68 -4.37 -17.34 -11.42
N GLN A 69 -4.33 -17.61 -12.73
CA GLN A 69 -4.43 -16.56 -13.75
C GLN A 69 -5.76 -15.81 -13.70
N ALA A 70 -6.87 -16.49 -13.40
CA ALA A 70 -8.17 -15.85 -13.22
C ALA A 70 -8.18 -14.92 -12.00
N VAL A 71 -7.63 -15.35 -10.86
CA VAL A 71 -7.52 -14.51 -9.66
C VAL A 71 -6.64 -13.29 -9.92
N VAL A 72 -5.48 -13.47 -10.59
CA VAL A 72 -4.60 -12.37 -10.96
C VAL A 72 -5.32 -11.40 -11.91
N LYS A 73 -6.01 -11.91 -12.94
CA LYS A 73 -6.77 -11.08 -13.90
C LYS A 73 -7.90 -10.29 -13.24
N VAL A 74 -8.60 -10.89 -12.28
CA VAL A 74 -9.64 -10.19 -11.50
C VAL A 74 -9.01 -9.10 -10.63
N ALA A 75 -7.90 -9.39 -9.96
CA ALA A 75 -7.19 -8.41 -9.15
C ALA A 75 -6.65 -7.24 -10.00
N THR A 76 -6.08 -7.51 -11.18
CA THR A 76 -5.59 -6.47 -12.09
C THR A 76 -6.72 -5.69 -12.75
N GLY A 77 -7.79 -6.37 -13.18
CA GLY A 77 -8.96 -5.74 -13.83
C GLY A 77 -9.73 -4.82 -12.88
N LEU A 78 -9.85 -5.20 -11.60
CA LEU A 78 -10.39 -4.31 -10.56
C LEU A 78 -9.52 -3.07 -10.36
N GLY A 79 -8.21 -3.13 -10.59
CA GLY A 79 -7.32 -1.97 -10.50
C GLY A 79 -7.58 -0.92 -11.59
N GLU A 80 -7.92 -1.36 -12.81
CA GLU A 80 -8.13 -0.47 -13.96
C GLU A 80 -9.57 0.11 -14.01
N GLU A 81 -10.58 -0.66 -13.61
CA GLU A 81 -11.99 -0.22 -13.65
C GLU A 81 -12.48 0.42 -12.33
N ALA A 82 -11.88 0.09 -11.18
CA ALA A 82 -12.33 0.62 -9.90
C ALA A 82 -11.68 1.96 -9.52
N GLY A 83 -10.82 2.55 -10.36
CA GLY A 83 -10.19 3.85 -10.09
C GLY A 83 -11.19 4.91 -9.59
N PRO A 84 -12.31 5.17 -10.29
CA PRO A 84 -13.34 6.10 -9.85
C PRO A 84 -14.02 5.70 -8.53
N LEU A 85 -14.18 4.39 -8.27
CA LEU A 85 -14.78 3.88 -7.04
C LEU A 85 -13.84 4.08 -5.84
N VAL A 86 -12.56 3.80 -6.03
CA VAL A 86 -11.50 4.01 -5.04
C VAL A 86 -11.36 5.50 -4.73
N ASP A 87 -11.41 6.36 -5.74
CA ASP A 87 -11.36 7.80 -5.54
C ASP A 87 -12.61 8.30 -4.81
N LYS A 88 -13.80 7.79 -5.14
CA LYS A 88 -15.03 8.11 -4.40
C LYS A 88 -14.97 7.65 -2.95
N ALA A 89 -14.44 6.45 -2.68
CA ALA A 89 -14.27 5.92 -1.33
C ALA A 89 -13.22 6.72 -0.53
N ARG A 90 -12.14 7.16 -1.17
CA ARG A 90 -11.13 8.03 -0.58
C ARG A 90 -11.75 9.38 -0.19
N GLN A 91 -12.41 10.04 -1.14
CA GLN A 91 -13.05 11.33 -0.93
C GLN A 91 -14.09 11.25 0.18
N SER A 92 -14.93 10.21 0.18
CA SER A 92 -15.94 10.04 1.22
C SER A 92 -15.34 9.82 2.59
N THR A 93 -14.31 8.97 2.68
CA THR A 93 -13.63 8.66 3.94
C THR A 93 -12.91 9.88 4.50
N LEU A 94 -12.19 10.62 3.66
CA LEU A 94 -11.51 11.85 4.06
C LEU A 94 -12.51 12.91 4.53
N GLY A 95 -13.64 13.05 3.83
CA GLY A 95 -14.69 13.98 4.21
C GLY A 95 -15.34 13.63 5.54
N LEU A 96 -15.66 12.36 5.77
CA LEU A 96 -16.16 11.87 7.06
C LEU A 96 -15.13 12.09 8.18
N TYR A 97 -13.86 11.78 7.92
CA TYR A 97 -12.78 12.02 8.87
C TYR A 97 -12.67 13.51 9.21
N GLU A 98 -12.67 14.39 8.22
CA GLU A 98 -12.55 15.82 8.44
C GLU A 98 -13.69 16.37 9.27
N HIS A 99 -14.92 15.96 8.95
CA HIS A 99 -16.10 16.51 9.58
C HIS A 99 -16.30 15.98 11.00
N TYR A 100 -16.04 14.69 11.24
CA TYR A 100 -16.38 14.03 12.50
C TYR A 100 -15.19 13.72 13.40
N MET A 101 -14.00 13.50 12.84
CA MET A 101 -12.85 13.00 13.60
C MET A 101 -11.75 14.06 13.77
N ARG A 102 -11.42 14.82 12.72
CA ARG A 102 -10.34 15.81 12.74
C ARG A 102 -10.45 16.81 13.91
N PRO A 103 -11.63 17.32 14.31
CA PRO A 103 -11.73 18.24 15.45
C PRO A 103 -11.38 17.60 16.81
N TYR A 104 -11.50 16.28 16.94
CA TYR A 104 -11.28 15.57 18.21
C TYR A 104 -9.94 14.85 18.29
N VAL A 105 -9.43 14.36 17.15
CA VAL A 105 -8.23 13.51 17.09
C VAL A 105 -7.20 13.97 16.07
N GLY A 106 -7.47 15.03 15.29
CA GLY A 106 -6.62 15.47 14.19
C GLY A 106 -5.23 15.91 14.63
N ASP A 107 -5.14 16.65 15.73
CA ASP A 107 -3.87 17.13 16.28
C ASP A 107 -3.05 15.96 16.84
N TYR A 108 -3.68 15.11 17.65
CA TYR A 108 -3.05 13.90 18.19
C TYR A 108 -2.51 12.97 17.09
N LEU A 109 -3.29 12.77 16.02
CA LEU A 109 -2.85 11.97 14.87
C LEU A 109 -1.68 12.62 14.14
N SER A 110 -1.69 13.94 13.98
CA SER A 110 -0.60 14.67 13.33
C SER A 110 0.69 14.55 14.13
N ASP A 111 0.62 14.76 15.44
CA ASP A 111 1.76 14.61 16.34
C ASP A 111 2.29 13.18 16.36
N ALA A 112 1.39 12.19 16.44
CA ALA A 112 1.79 10.77 16.39
C ALA A 112 2.49 10.42 15.07
N ILE A 113 1.95 10.91 13.94
CA ILE A 113 2.55 10.71 12.63
C ILE A 113 3.95 11.33 12.57
N ASP A 114 4.14 12.55 13.09
CA ASP A 114 5.44 13.23 13.06
C ASP A 114 6.48 12.53 13.94
N ASN A 115 6.08 12.01 15.10
CA ASN A 115 6.97 11.20 15.93
C ASN A 115 7.36 9.88 15.24
N ILE A 116 6.39 9.17 14.66
CA ILE A 116 6.65 7.91 13.96
C ILE A 116 7.53 8.12 12.72
N LYS A 117 7.37 9.25 12.02
CA LYS A 117 8.19 9.59 10.84
C LYS A 117 9.69 9.61 11.17
N VAL A 118 10.09 10.06 12.37
CA VAL A 118 11.51 10.10 12.78
C VAL A 118 12.10 8.69 12.78
N TYR A 119 11.42 7.74 13.43
CA TYR A 119 11.87 6.34 13.48
C TYR A 119 11.82 5.67 12.10
N LEU A 120 10.76 5.94 11.32
CA LEU A 120 10.66 5.42 9.97
C LEU A 120 11.78 5.95 9.07
N ASN A 121 12.18 7.22 9.19
CA ASN A 121 13.31 7.75 8.43
C ASN A 121 14.64 7.08 8.80
N MET A 122 14.81 6.68 10.05
CA MET A 122 16.03 5.99 10.50
C MET A 122 16.12 4.56 9.97
N VAL A 123 15.04 3.79 10.06
CA VAL A 123 15.04 2.35 9.69
C VAL A 123 14.77 2.16 8.19
N LEU A 124 13.89 2.99 7.63
CA LEU A 124 13.27 2.78 6.34
C LEU A 124 13.09 4.12 5.62
N PRO A 125 14.20 4.73 5.16
CA PRO A 125 14.17 6.04 4.51
C PRO A 125 13.34 5.99 3.22
N ALA A 126 12.66 7.10 2.94
CA ALA A 126 11.88 7.30 1.73
C ALA A 126 12.70 7.96 0.60
N GLU A 127 13.99 8.21 0.85
CA GLU A 127 14.99 8.79 -0.04
C GLU A 127 16.19 7.85 -0.16
#